data_AF-A0A1X7U0V0-F1
#
_entry.id   AF-A0A1X7U0V0-F1
#
_cell.length_a   1.000
_cell.length_b   1.000
_cell.length_c   1.000
_cell.angle_alpha   90.00
_cell.angle_beta   90.00
_cell.angle_gamma   90.00
#
_symmetry.space_group_name_H-M   'P 1'
#
loop_
_entity.id
_entity.type
_entity.pdbx_description
1 polymer ?
#
loop_
_entity_poly.entity_id
_entity_poly.type
_entity_poly.pdbx_seq_one_letter_code
_entity_poly.pdbx_strand_id
1 'polypeptide(L)' 'MAWSLTHRCPYSVPGPNSLWHIDGHHKLIRWQFVTHTGIDGYSRLIVYI' A
#
# COMPACT_ATOMS: atom_id res chain seq x y z
N MET A 1 -9.68 -26.56 14.97
CA MET A 1 -9.39 -25.17 14.55
C MET A 1 -8.51 -25.24 13.30
N ALA A 2 -9.13 -25.44 12.14
CA ALA A 2 -8.41 -25.59 10.87
C ALA A 2 -8.37 -24.22 10.17
N TRP A 3 -7.17 -23.75 9.87
CA TRP A 3 -6.97 -22.54 9.08
C TRP A 3 -7.45 -22.80 7.65
N SER A 4 -8.54 -22.16 7.23
CA SER A 4 -8.91 -22.13 5.82
C SER A 4 -7.86 -21.29 5.08
N LEU A 5 -7.05 -21.94 4.23
CA LEU A 5 -6.21 -21.25 3.25
C LEU A 5 -7.12 -20.36 2.40
N THR A 6 -7.16 -19.07 2.70
CA THR A 6 -8.01 -18.11 1.99
C THR A 6 -7.39 -17.91 0.62
N HIS A 7 -8.06 -18.40 -0.42
CA HIS A 7 -7.62 -18.22 -1.80
C HIS A 7 -7.59 -16.72 -2.09
N ARG A 8 -6.40 -16.13 -2.26
CA ARG A 8 -6.27 -14.72 -2.60
C ARG A 8 -6.64 -14.54 -4.07
N CYS A 9 -7.63 -13.71 -4.34
CA CYS A 9 -7.90 -13.28 -5.72
C CYS A 9 -6.66 -12.57 -6.27
N PRO A 10 -6.30 -12.82 -7.55
CA PRO A 10 -5.22 -12.06 -8.19
C PRO A 10 -5.59 -10.58 -8.15
N TYR A 11 -4.71 -9.78 -7.54
CA TYR A 11 -4.87 -8.33 -7.50
C TYR A 11 -4.47 -7.77 -8.86
N SER A 12 -5.41 -7.16 -9.57
CA SER A 12 -5.20 -6.55 -10.88
C SER A 12 -5.78 -5.13 -10.89
N VAL A 13 -5.07 -4.22 -11.54
CA VAL A 13 -5.45 -2.82 -11.73
C VAL A 13 -5.27 -2.50 -13.22
N PRO A 14 -6.12 -1.65 -13.81
CA PRO A 14 -6.22 -1.52 -15.26
C PRO A 14 -4.99 -0.90 -15.94
N GLY A 15 -4.11 -0.22 -15.20
CA GLY A 15 -2.86 0.30 -15.75
C GLY A 15 -2.08 1.21 -14.80
N PRO A 16 -0.92 1.74 -15.21
CA PRO A 16 -0.16 2.74 -14.45
C PRO A 16 -1.04 3.95 -14.11
N ASN A 17 -0.86 4.52 -12.93
CA ASN A 17 -1.57 5.71 -12.46
C ASN A 17 -3.10 5.54 -12.29
N SER A 18 -3.62 4.31 -12.40
CA SER A 18 -5.05 4.03 -12.26
C SER A 18 -5.52 4.00 -10.80
N LEU A 19 -4.63 3.68 -9.86
CA LEU A 19 -4.91 3.60 -8.43
C LEU A 19 -3.62 3.78 -7.65
N TRP A 20 -3.64 4.63 -6.62
CA TRP A 20 -2.51 4.84 -5.72
C TRP A 20 -2.84 4.30 -4.33
N HIS A 21 -1.87 3.60 -3.74
CA HIS A 21 -1.92 3.20 -2.34
C HIS A 21 -1.12 4.22 -1.53
N ILE A 22 -1.77 4.91 -0.59
CA ILE A 22 -1.10 5.84 0.32
C ILE A 22 -1.15 5.25 1.73
N ASP A 23 0.01 5.13 2.38
CA ASP A 23 0.14 4.62 3.75
C ASP A 23 0.90 5.62 4.62
N GLY A 24 0.52 5.70 5.90
CA GLY A 24 1.14 6.52 6.92
C GLY A 24 2.08 5.70 7.80
N HIS A 25 3.37 6.05 7.81
CA HIS A 25 4.37 5.48 8.69
C HIS A 25 4.43 6.24 10.02
N HIS A 26 3.87 5.64 11.07
CA HIS A 26 3.67 6.30 12.36
C HIS A 26 4.80 6.08 13.39
N LYS A 27 5.94 5.47 13.02
CA LYS A 27 7.01 5.17 14.01
C LYS A 27 7.60 6.42 14.67
N LEU A 28 7.50 7.58 14.03
CA LEU A 28 8.00 8.85 14.54
C LEU A 28 6.92 9.72 15.21
N ILE A 29 5.73 9.17 15.50
CA ILE A 29 4.61 9.92 16.07
C ILE A 29 4.92 10.52 17.45
N ARG A 30 5.85 9.91 18.21
CA ARG A 30 6.34 10.47 19.49
C ARG A 30 6.99 11.85 19.33
N TRP A 31 7.55 12.11 18.14
CA TRP A 31 8.15 13.37 17.75
C TRP A 31 7.20 14.23 16.90
N GLN A 32 5.92 13.83 16.82
CA GLN A 32 4.88 14.45 16.00
C GLN A 32 5.17 14.39 14.49
N PHE A 33 5.99 13.43 14.05
CA PHE A 33 6.24 13.19 12.62
C PHE A 33 5.51 11.94 12.13
N VAL A 34 4.86 12.07 10.98
CA VAL A 34 4.26 10.97 10.23
C VAL A 34 4.74 11.06 8.78
N THR A 35 5.39 10.01 8.30
CA THR A 35 5.84 9.94 6.91
C THR A 35 4.74 9.28 6.09
N HIS A 36 4.26 9.93 5.03
CA HIS A 36 3.26 9.33 4.13
C HIS A 36 3.95 8.92 2.84
N THR A 37 3.74 7.70 2.39
CA THR A 37 4.29 7.26 1.10
C THR A 37 3.16 6.80 0.20
N GLY A 38 3.29 7.11 -1.09
CA GLY A 38 2.35 6.71 -2.13
C GLY A 38 3.00 5.77 -3.13
N ILE A 39 2.33 4.66 -3.44
CA ILE A 39 2.79 3.63 -4.38
C ILE A 39 1.73 3.46 -5.47
N ASP A 40 2.17 3.44 -6.74
CA ASP A 40 1.29 3.09 -7.85
C ASP A 40 0.86 1.63 -7.78
N GLY A 41 -0.45 1.38 -7.81
CA GLY A 41 -1.03 0.06 -7.63
C GLY A 41 -0.69 -0.93 -8.74
N TYR A 42 -0.37 -0.43 -9.94
CA TYR A 42 -0.03 -1.26 -11.09
C TYR A 42 1.46 -1.59 -11.14
N SER A 43 2.31 -0.56 -11.20
CA SER A 43 3.76 -0.71 -11.34
C SER A 43 4.49 -1.03 -10.03
N ARG A 44 3.83 -0.83 -8.88
CA ARG A 44 4.43 -0.94 -7.54
C ARG A 44 5.59 0.02 -7.30
N LEU A 45 5.66 1.09 -8.09
CA LEU A 45 6.66 2.14 -7.94
C LEU A 45 6.22 3.20 -6.94
N ILE A 46 7.18 3.78 -6.23
CA ILE A 46 6.95 4.90 -5.33
C ILE A 46 6.69 6.14 -6.19
N VAL A 47 5.54 6.76 -5.97
CA VAL A 47 5.13 8.00 -6.65
C VAL A 47 5.16 9.22 -5.71
N TYR A 48 5.19 8.98 -4.39
CA TYR A 48 5.09 10.03 -3.37
C TYR A 48 5.79 9.64 -2.06
N ILE A 49 6.46 10.60 -1.41
CA ILE A 49 7.15 10.53 -0.10
C ILE A 49 6.90 11.84 0.65
#